data_AF-A0A1S3SQD9-F1
#
_entry.id   AF-A0A1S3SQD9-F1
#
_cell.length_a   1.000
_cell.length_b   1.000
_cell.length_c   1.000
_cell.angle_alpha   90.00
_cell.angle_beta   90.00
_cell.angle_gamma   90.00
#
_symmetry.space_group_name_H-M   'P 1'
#
loop_
_entity.id
_entity.type
_entity.pdbx_description
1 polymer ?
#
loop_
_entity_poly.entity_id
_entity_poly.type
_entity_poly.pdbx_seq_one_letter_code
_entity_poly.pdbx_strand_id
1 'polypeptide(L)'
;MSKCQSVMSLSALRALIRKKTHGIENTSGLAAGYQQANVVILHKSLADGFEAFCHANPSPLPLLYRSQPGEWGCPPLAADADIRVDCPQYCVFKDGLLVSRVSSLMSYSGQLQDMVTFYLGCSFSFERTMREAGVPVRNVEQNCNVSMFRTSLQCRGVGQFQCPMVVTMRPIPEEKLDIVAQITHLNPLAHGGPIHIGDPAVLGIQDVSRPEYGDPVALGPGDVPAFWACGVTGVEAVQSCKPSLAFTHSPGCMFLTDREDSSVSASTSTPEPDQCPLTFSISQQPLHFSVASKAVVQSIRDLEKIIGEDPGERGIRALFVQDELLRSCLSLSHSSSVLITTGFPTHYTHSPPEETDGPPGAIAIAATLQALQKEVAIVTDHRALEMNKRIMEDAVKKGVIKTAVPLLSYQGNSPDSALYFLCHDGDHKKPRFDHLVAIERSGRASDGNYYNMRGVNIKHLVDPIDDLFTTASTIPGISTTGIGDGGNELGMGKVKEAVREHMPNGSLIACDVAADFAITAGVSNWGGYGMACALYILSLCPIHQRYLHKGLGQPHPPTQDQHQAWAASLPSVAKEEEMLSILVQHGVRSGKTGTLGMEVDGLTFHPTHSDLIIKLRDRISQRK
;
A
#
# COMPACT_ATOMS: atom_id res chain seq x y z
N MET A 1 -14.64 42.94 10.01
CA MET A 1 -14.75 43.47 11.39
C MET A 1 -13.74 42.74 12.27
N SER A 2 -12.96 43.51 13.03
CA SER A 2 -11.70 43.14 13.68
C SER A 2 -11.89 42.66 15.13
N LYS A 3 -11.06 41.68 15.54
CA LYS A 3 -10.55 41.39 16.90
C LYS A 3 -11.50 41.64 18.09
N CYS A 4 -12.23 40.60 18.51
CA CYS A 4 -12.45 40.18 19.92
C CYS A 4 -13.38 38.95 19.93
N GLN A 5 -12.87 37.74 19.69
CA GLN A 5 -13.59 36.53 20.09
C GLN A 5 -12.96 36.06 21.40
N SER A 6 -13.61 36.39 22.52
CA SER A 6 -13.35 35.71 23.78
C SER A 6 -13.52 34.21 23.54
N VAL A 7 -12.46 33.41 23.77
CA VAL A 7 -12.54 31.95 23.68
C VAL A 7 -13.55 31.50 24.72
N MET A 8 -14.79 31.18 24.29
CA MET A 8 -15.78 30.60 25.18
C MET A 8 -15.28 29.23 25.64
N SER A 9 -15.44 28.90 26.92
CA SER A 9 -15.11 27.56 27.39
C SER A 9 -16.01 26.53 26.70
N LEU A 10 -15.51 25.30 26.51
CA LEU A 10 -16.30 24.24 25.88
C LEU A 10 -17.56 23.88 26.66
N SER A 11 -17.50 23.94 27.99
CA SER A 11 -18.68 23.85 28.85
C SER A 11 -19.70 24.95 28.53
N ALA A 12 -19.26 26.19 28.27
CA ALA A 12 -20.16 27.26 27.85
C ALA A 12 -20.74 27.02 26.45
N LEU A 13 -19.96 26.47 25.51
CA LEU A 13 -20.45 26.07 24.18
C LEU A 13 -21.50 24.96 24.27
N ARG A 14 -21.26 23.90 25.05
CA ARG A 14 -22.28 22.87 25.33
C ARG A 14 -23.52 23.49 25.97
N ALA A 15 -23.37 24.42 26.91
CA ALA A 15 -24.50 25.13 27.51
C ALA A 15 -25.29 25.98 26.51
N LEU A 16 -24.63 26.58 25.50
CA LEU A 16 -25.31 27.27 24.40
C LEU A 16 -26.09 26.30 23.51
N ILE A 17 -25.51 25.14 23.20
CA ILE A 17 -26.19 24.06 22.45
C ILE A 17 -27.46 23.63 23.19
N ARG A 18 -27.36 23.37 24.51
CA ARG A 18 -28.52 23.02 25.36
C ARG A 18 -29.64 24.06 25.30
N LYS A 19 -29.28 25.34 25.36
CA LYS A 19 -30.24 26.47 25.36
C LYS A 19 -30.78 26.82 23.98
N LYS A 20 -30.20 26.25 22.90
CA LYS A 20 -30.49 26.58 21.50
C LYS A 20 -30.38 28.07 21.16
N THR A 21 -29.66 28.85 21.97
CA THR A 21 -29.78 30.31 21.98
C THR A 21 -29.04 31.03 20.84
N HIS A 22 -28.38 30.31 19.93
CA HIS A 22 -27.51 30.90 18.90
C HIS A 22 -27.61 30.26 17.51
N GLY A 23 -28.59 29.37 17.27
CA GLY A 23 -28.75 28.75 15.95
C GLY A 23 -27.53 27.93 15.51
N ILE A 24 -26.83 27.28 16.44
CA ILE A 24 -25.69 26.41 16.12
C ILE A 24 -26.22 25.19 15.36
N GLU A 25 -26.00 25.17 14.05
CA GLU A 25 -26.46 24.09 13.16
C GLU A 25 -25.35 23.06 12.86
N ASN A 26 -24.08 23.41 13.06
CA ASN A 26 -22.94 22.50 12.94
C ASN A 26 -21.84 22.84 13.96
N THR A 27 -20.93 21.89 14.22
CA THR A 27 -19.81 22.04 15.16
C THR A 27 -18.45 22.25 14.49
N SER A 28 -18.43 22.42 13.17
CA SER A 28 -17.20 22.66 12.42
C SER A 28 -16.58 23.99 12.84
N GLY A 29 -15.29 23.98 13.18
CA GLY A 29 -14.55 25.17 13.62
C GLY A 29 -14.94 25.77 14.99
N LEU A 30 -15.94 25.25 15.71
CA LEU A 30 -16.40 25.83 16.99
C LEU A 30 -15.50 25.52 18.19
N ALA A 31 -14.85 24.35 18.19
CA ALA A 31 -14.02 23.87 19.29
C ALA A 31 -12.55 23.72 18.84
N ALA A 32 -11.97 24.79 18.30
CA ALA A 32 -10.61 24.76 17.77
C ALA A 32 -9.59 24.33 18.85
N GLY A 33 -8.83 23.26 18.57
CA GLY A 33 -7.81 22.71 19.48
C GLY A 33 -8.33 21.64 20.46
N TYR A 34 -9.61 21.28 20.40
CA TYR A 34 -10.20 20.23 21.25
C TYR A 34 -10.77 19.08 20.41
N GLN A 35 -10.72 17.88 20.97
CA GLN A 35 -11.24 16.69 20.33
C GLN A 35 -12.78 16.75 20.25
N GLN A 36 -13.34 16.41 19.10
CA GLN A 36 -14.77 16.20 18.92
C GLN A 36 -15.04 14.69 18.77
N ALA A 37 -16.22 14.25 19.21
CA ALA A 37 -16.62 12.85 19.14
C ALA A 37 -17.87 12.66 18.27
N ASN A 38 -17.81 11.66 17.40
CA ASN A 38 -18.99 11.01 16.84
C ASN A 38 -19.67 10.21 17.95
N VAL A 39 -21.00 10.18 17.94
CA VAL A 39 -21.81 9.48 18.95
C VAL A 39 -22.68 8.43 18.29
N VAL A 40 -22.68 7.23 18.89
CA VAL A 40 -23.61 6.13 18.62
C VAL A 40 -24.21 5.67 19.96
N ILE A 41 -25.52 5.48 20.03
CA ILE A 41 -26.26 5.06 21.23
C ILE A 41 -27.10 3.84 20.87
N LEU A 42 -26.85 2.74 21.59
CA LEU A 42 -27.44 1.43 21.32
C LEU A 42 -27.96 0.80 22.61
N HIS A 43 -28.96 -0.06 22.49
CA HIS A 43 -29.44 -0.84 23.63
C HIS A 43 -28.31 -1.73 24.19
N LYS A 44 -28.25 -1.90 25.51
CA LYS A 44 -27.19 -2.64 26.22
C LYS A 44 -26.93 -4.05 25.69
N SER A 45 -27.95 -4.72 25.12
CA SER A 45 -27.80 -6.04 24.51
C SER A 45 -26.90 -6.07 23.26
N LEU A 46 -26.66 -4.92 22.63
CA LEU A 46 -25.80 -4.76 21.45
C LEU A 46 -24.43 -4.20 21.80
N ALA A 47 -24.23 -3.75 23.04
CA ALA A 47 -23.08 -2.94 23.43
C ALA A 47 -21.75 -3.69 23.31
N ASP A 48 -21.67 -4.91 23.84
CA ASP A 48 -20.43 -5.70 23.79
C ASP A 48 -20.04 -6.07 22.35
N GLY A 49 -21.05 -6.38 21.51
CA GLY A 49 -20.83 -6.65 20.09
C GLY A 49 -20.33 -5.42 19.34
N PHE A 50 -20.86 -4.23 19.65
CA PHE A 50 -20.43 -2.98 19.02
C PHE A 50 -19.04 -2.54 19.48
N GLU A 51 -18.69 -2.72 20.75
CA GLU A 51 -17.34 -2.46 21.26
C GLU A 51 -16.31 -3.37 20.57
N ALA A 52 -16.59 -4.67 20.47
CA ALA A 52 -15.75 -5.61 19.74
C ALA A 52 -15.64 -5.23 18.24
N PHE A 53 -16.73 -4.75 17.63
CA PHE A 53 -16.72 -4.24 16.26
C PHE A 53 -15.84 -2.98 16.11
N CYS A 54 -15.86 -2.07 17.08
CA CYS A 54 -14.98 -0.90 17.10
C CYS A 54 -13.51 -1.31 17.20
N HIS A 55 -13.17 -2.26 18.09
CA HIS A 55 -11.81 -2.79 18.18
C HIS A 55 -11.37 -3.55 16.93
N ALA A 56 -12.28 -4.23 16.21
CA ALA A 56 -11.94 -4.86 14.94
C ALA A 56 -11.71 -3.83 13.81
N ASN A 57 -12.19 -2.59 13.97
CA ASN A 57 -12.19 -1.54 12.95
C ASN A 57 -11.73 -0.18 13.52
N PRO A 58 -10.49 -0.10 14.07
CA PRO A 58 -10.07 1.03 14.90
C PRO A 58 -9.90 2.33 14.12
N SER A 59 -9.59 2.30 12.82
CA SER A 59 -9.48 3.54 12.03
C SER A 59 -10.83 4.21 11.79
N PRO A 60 -11.88 3.54 11.28
CA PRO A 60 -13.19 4.19 11.16
C PRO A 60 -13.91 4.38 12.50
N LEU A 61 -13.66 3.54 13.51
CA LEU A 61 -14.36 3.55 14.79
C LEU A 61 -13.39 3.65 15.99
N PRO A 62 -12.60 4.74 16.11
CA PRO A 62 -11.66 4.90 17.21
C PRO A 62 -12.44 5.14 18.51
N LEU A 63 -12.60 4.11 19.34
CA LEU A 63 -13.38 4.19 20.57
C LEU A 63 -12.65 5.03 21.63
N LEU A 64 -13.22 6.17 22.00
CA LEU A 64 -12.71 7.05 23.05
C LEU A 64 -13.29 6.72 24.41
N TYR A 65 -14.59 6.41 24.45
CA TYR A 65 -15.30 6.09 25.67
C TYR A 65 -16.58 5.29 25.40
N ARG A 66 -16.85 4.32 26.28
CA ARG A 66 -18.09 3.55 26.38
C ARG A 66 -18.73 3.87 27.73
N SER A 67 -19.96 4.37 27.72
CA SER A 67 -20.71 4.65 28.96
C SER A 67 -21.21 3.36 29.63
N GLN A 68 -21.58 3.45 30.89
CA GLN A 68 -22.46 2.45 31.49
C GLN A 68 -23.88 2.54 30.90
N PRO A 69 -24.68 1.46 30.94
CA PRO A 69 -26.09 1.53 30.59
C PRO A 69 -26.82 2.59 31.43
N GLY A 70 -27.54 3.50 30.77
CA GLY A 70 -28.30 4.56 31.43
C GLY A 70 -27.48 5.77 31.90
N GLU A 71 -26.16 5.76 31.68
CA GLU A 71 -25.30 6.91 31.98
C GLU A 71 -25.41 7.98 30.89
N TRP A 72 -25.75 9.20 31.28
CA TRP A 72 -25.89 10.33 30.35
C TRP A 72 -24.62 11.18 30.23
N GLY A 73 -23.72 11.08 31.20
CA GLY A 73 -22.45 11.78 31.21
C GLY A 73 -21.34 11.01 30.47
N CYS A 74 -20.18 11.64 30.40
CA CYS A 74 -18.95 11.00 29.96
C CYS A 74 -17.74 11.62 30.68
N PRO A 75 -17.60 11.40 32.00
CA PRO A 75 -16.61 12.12 32.81
C PRO A 75 -15.17 12.11 32.27
N PRO A 76 -14.66 11.02 31.64
CA PRO A 76 -13.33 11.01 31.04
C PRO A 76 -13.15 11.94 29.83
N LEU A 77 -14.25 12.34 29.17
CA LEU A 77 -14.21 13.18 27.97
C LEU A 77 -14.68 14.60 28.24
N ALA A 78 -15.63 14.81 29.14
CA ALA A 78 -16.16 16.14 29.45
C ALA A 78 -16.80 16.20 30.83
N ALA A 79 -16.54 17.29 31.54
CA ALA A 79 -17.24 17.62 32.77
C ALA A 79 -18.65 18.15 32.48
N ASP A 80 -19.58 17.86 33.39
CA ASP A 80 -20.99 18.27 33.34
C ASP A 80 -21.71 17.92 32.04
N ALA A 81 -21.30 16.85 31.36
CA ALA A 81 -21.89 16.41 30.10
C ALA A 81 -23.26 15.75 30.29
N ASP A 82 -24.16 15.99 29.33
CA ASP A 82 -25.44 15.32 29.19
C ASP A 82 -25.71 15.04 27.70
N ILE A 83 -25.48 13.79 27.30
CA ILE A 83 -25.58 13.39 25.90
C ILE A 83 -26.97 13.54 25.30
N ARG A 84 -28.01 13.81 26.10
CA ARG A 84 -29.36 14.03 25.58
C ARG A 84 -29.56 15.41 24.97
N VAL A 85 -28.66 16.35 25.23
CA VAL A 85 -28.79 17.76 24.85
C VAL A 85 -27.48 18.43 24.40
N ASP A 86 -26.36 17.71 24.44
CA ASP A 86 -25.03 18.27 24.16
C ASP A 86 -24.57 18.17 22.70
N CYS A 87 -25.36 17.54 21.81
CA CYS A 87 -25.18 17.65 20.37
C CYS A 87 -26.24 18.60 19.79
N PRO A 88 -25.89 19.42 18.77
CA PRO A 88 -26.87 20.29 18.11
C PRO A 88 -28.08 19.54 17.53
N GLN A 89 -27.84 18.34 16.99
CA GLN A 89 -28.87 17.51 16.39
C GLN A 89 -28.50 16.02 16.45
N TYR A 90 -29.51 15.18 16.64
CA TYR A 90 -29.44 13.72 16.70
C TYR A 90 -30.29 13.10 15.60
N CYS A 91 -29.86 11.93 15.14
CA CYS A 91 -30.61 11.04 14.27
C CYS A 91 -31.24 9.93 15.12
N VAL A 92 -32.54 9.69 14.94
CA VAL A 92 -33.26 8.58 15.58
C VAL A 92 -33.47 7.47 14.55
N PHE A 93 -33.04 6.26 14.88
CA PHE A 93 -33.20 5.08 14.05
C PHE A 93 -34.18 4.10 14.69
N LYS A 94 -35.08 3.53 13.88
CA LYS A 94 -35.94 2.40 14.26
C LYS A 94 -35.83 1.32 13.21
N ASP A 95 -35.56 0.10 13.65
CA ASP A 95 -35.31 -1.07 12.79
C ASP A 95 -34.24 -0.78 11.71
N GLY A 96 -33.23 0.01 12.08
CA GLY A 96 -32.14 0.46 11.20
C GLY A 96 -32.49 1.61 10.24
N LEU A 97 -33.73 2.11 10.24
CA LEU A 97 -34.17 3.20 9.36
C LEU A 97 -34.15 4.55 10.10
N LEU A 98 -33.62 5.58 9.46
CA LEU A 98 -33.67 6.96 9.98
C LEU A 98 -35.13 7.45 9.97
N VAL A 99 -35.73 7.63 11.15
CA VAL A 99 -37.14 8.03 11.28
C VAL A 99 -37.33 9.51 11.61
N SER A 100 -36.35 10.14 12.27
CA SER A 100 -36.43 11.57 12.60
C SER A 100 -35.06 12.15 12.92
N ARG A 101 -34.96 13.48 12.77
CA ARG A 101 -33.87 14.28 13.33
C ARG A 101 -34.42 15.15 14.44
N VAL A 102 -33.78 15.12 15.60
CA VAL A 102 -34.24 15.83 16.80
C VAL A 102 -33.10 16.64 17.40
N SER A 103 -33.40 17.79 17.97
CA SER A 103 -32.41 18.63 18.65
C SER A 103 -32.13 18.20 20.10
N SER A 104 -32.87 17.20 20.61
CA SER A 104 -32.74 16.70 21.98
C SER A 104 -33.33 15.31 22.09
N LEU A 105 -32.70 14.47 22.92
CA LEU A 105 -33.17 13.14 23.28
C LEU A 105 -33.95 13.11 24.61
N MET A 106 -34.31 14.26 25.18
CA MET A 106 -35.01 14.32 26.48
C MET A 106 -36.34 13.55 26.48
N SER A 107 -37.07 13.55 25.36
CA SER A 107 -38.30 12.75 25.18
C SER A 107 -38.07 11.24 25.17
N TYR A 108 -36.83 10.78 25.05
CA TYR A 108 -36.42 9.38 25.07
C TYR A 108 -35.76 8.95 26.40
N SER A 109 -35.82 9.78 27.44
CA SER A 109 -35.10 9.53 28.70
C SER A 109 -35.44 8.19 29.35
N GLY A 110 -36.67 7.68 29.19
CA GLY A 110 -37.05 6.35 29.68
C GLY A 110 -36.34 5.23 28.93
N GLN A 111 -36.32 5.29 27.59
CA GLN A 111 -35.65 4.32 26.73
C GLN A 111 -34.12 4.36 26.91
N LEU A 112 -33.57 5.54 27.20
CA LEU A 112 -32.14 5.72 27.40
C LEU A 112 -31.59 5.06 28.67
N GLN A 113 -32.43 4.63 29.61
CA GLN A 113 -31.99 3.92 30.84
C GLN A 113 -31.31 2.58 30.53
N ASP A 114 -31.68 1.91 29.44
CA ASP A 114 -31.10 0.65 29.00
C ASP A 114 -30.14 0.81 27.80
N MET A 115 -29.74 2.04 27.50
CA MET A 115 -28.88 2.37 26.37
C MET A 115 -27.45 2.67 26.82
N VAL A 116 -26.50 2.32 25.96
CA VAL A 116 -25.07 2.58 26.10
C VAL A 116 -24.65 3.57 25.03
N THR A 117 -23.89 4.59 25.42
CA THR A 117 -23.35 5.61 24.54
C THR A 117 -21.89 5.31 24.22
N PHE A 118 -21.57 5.32 22.93
CA PHE A 118 -20.22 5.19 22.40
C PHE A 118 -19.76 6.52 21.82
N TYR A 119 -18.64 7.01 22.32
CA TYR A 119 -17.96 8.20 21.82
C TYR A 119 -16.78 7.75 20.98
N LEU A 120 -16.82 8.07 19.69
CA LEU A 120 -15.82 7.69 18.71
C LEU A 120 -15.08 8.93 18.26
N GLY A 121 -13.76 8.86 18.13
CA GLY A 121 -12.96 9.98 17.67
C GLY A 121 -13.29 10.44 16.25
N CYS A 122 -12.86 11.66 15.93
CA CYS A 122 -13.26 12.35 14.70
C CYS A 122 -12.09 13.12 14.07
N SER A 123 -12.02 13.11 12.73
CA SER A 123 -10.99 13.80 11.93
C SER A 123 -11.06 15.33 11.92
N PHE A 124 -12.12 15.96 12.45
CA PHE A 124 -12.22 17.43 12.43
C PHE A 124 -11.09 18.12 13.19
N SER A 125 -10.33 17.36 13.98
CA SER A 125 -9.29 17.87 14.86
C SER A 125 -7.99 18.26 14.14
N PHE A 126 -7.68 17.70 12.95
CA PHE A 126 -6.42 18.01 12.24
C PHE A 126 -6.51 19.08 11.13
N GLU A 127 -7.69 19.63 10.81
CA GLU A 127 -7.83 20.68 9.77
C GLU A 127 -7.05 21.96 10.14
N ARG A 128 -6.99 22.27 11.43
CA ARG A 128 -6.17 23.36 11.95
C ARG A 128 -4.69 23.10 11.69
N THR A 129 -4.20 21.92 12.05
CA THR A 129 -2.79 21.54 11.88
C THR A 129 -2.39 21.52 10.41
N MET A 130 -3.28 21.07 9.52
CA MET A 130 -3.10 21.16 8.06
C MET A 130 -2.90 22.62 7.62
N ARG A 131 -3.77 23.53 8.05
CA ARG A 131 -3.66 24.97 7.71
C ARG A 131 -2.39 25.61 8.27
N GLU A 132 -2.02 25.30 9.52
CA GLU A 132 -0.81 25.79 10.16
C GLU A 132 0.46 25.30 9.43
N ALA A 133 0.41 24.10 8.84
CA ALA A 133 1.47 23.55 7.98
C ALA A 133 1.39 24.02 6.51
N GLY A 134 0.48 24.94 6.19
CA GLY A 134 0.31 25.48 4.83
C GLY A 134 -0.28 24.47 3.83
N VAL A 135 -1.05 23.49 4.30
CA VAL A 135 -1.87 22.61 3.46
C VAL A 135 -3.27 23.21 3.33
N PRO A 136 -3.78 23.44 2.11
CA PRO A 136 -5.12 23.99 1.92
C PRO A 136 -6.19 23.00 2.40
N VAL A 137 -7.27 23.54 2.96
CA VAL A 137 -8.44 22.76 3.39
C VAL A 137 -9.63 23.20 2.55
N ARG A 138 -9.79 22.55 1.39
CA ARG A 138 -10.69 23.00 0.32
C ARG A 138 -12.15 23.15 0.75
N ASN A 139 -12.66 22.26 1.59
CA ASN A 139 -14.02 22.36 2.11
C ASN A 139 -14.23 23.62 2.96
N VAL A 140 -13.23 24.02 3.76
CA VAL A 140 -13.26 25.26 4.54
C VAL A 140 -13.18 26.48 3.63
N GLU A 141 -12.30 26.46 2.61
CA GLU A 141 -12.20 27.53 1.60
C GLU A 141 -13.52 27.73 0.82
N GLN A 142 -14.25 26.63 0.57
CA GLN A 142 -15.50 26.60 -0.17
C GLN A 142 -16.75 26.76 0.71
N ASN A 143 -16.60 26.93 2.03
CA ASN A 143 -17.69 27.02 3.01
C ASN A 143 -18.69 25.85 2.94
N CYS A 144 -18.19 24.63 2.77
CA CYS A 144 -19.00 23.42 2.70
C CYS A 144 -18.50 22.34 3.66
N ASN A 145 -19.35 21.35 3.95
CA ASN A 145 -18.95 20.20 4.74
C ASN A 145 -18.02 19.29 3.91
N VAL A 146 -17.14 18.55 4.59
CA VAL A 146 -16.27 17.58 3.92
C VAL A 146 -17.10 16.50 3.23
N SER A 147 -16.71 16.14 2.00
CA SER A 147 -17.34 15.04 1.26
C SER A 147 -17.05 13.71 1.95
N MET A 148 -18.10 12.92 2.20
CA MET A 148 -17.97 11.59 2.77
C MET A 148 -18.65 10.56 1.89
N PHE A 149 -17.94 9.46 1.65
CA PHE A 149 -18.34 8.43 0.69
C PHE A 149 -18.49 7.07 1.35
N ARG A 150 -19.54 6.36 0.98
CA ARG A 150 -19.66 4.92 1.25
C ARG A 150 -18.77 4.17 0.27
N THR A 151 -17.81 3.41 0.78
CA THR A 151 -16.87 2.64 -0.05
C THR A 151 -17.37 1.23 -0.35
N SER A 152 -16.72 0.53 -1.27
CA SER A 152 -16.89 -0.93 -1.45
C SER A 152 -16.17 -1.75 -0.36
N LEU A 153 -15.26 -1.12 0.41
CA LEU A 153 -14.50 -1.79 1.47
C LEU A 153 -15.39 -2.15 2.65
N GLN A 154 -15.44 -3.43 3.00
CA GLN A 154 -16.20 -3.91 4.15
C GLN A 154 -15.38 -3.81 5.44
N CYS A 155 -16.00 -3.31 6.50
CA CYS A 155 -15.45 -3.46 7.85
C CYS A 155 -15.35 -4.96 8.22
N ARG A 156 -14.41 -5.29 9.11
CA ARG A 156 -14.30 -6.63 9.70
C ARG A 156 -15.55 -6.89 10.54
N GLY A 157 -16.38 -7.83 10.11
CA GLY A 157 -17.65 -8.15 10.75
C GLY A 157 -17.47 -8.73 12.15
N VAL A 158 -18.34 -8.34 13.09
CA VAL A 158 -18.37 -8.86 14.45
C VAL A 158 -19.83 -9.01 14.90
N GLY A 159 -20.24 -10.24 15.21
CA GLY A 159 -21.62 -10.54 15.55
C GLY A 159 -22.58 -10.09 14.44
N GLN A 160 -23.53 -9.22 14.78
CA GLN A 160 -24.52 -8.66 13.85
C GLN A 160 -24.05 -7.37 13.14
N PHE A 161 -22.83 -6.89 13.40
CA PHE A 161 -22.30 -5.68 12.77
C PHE A 161 -21.45 -6.07 11.55
N GLN A 162 -21.92 -5.64 10.38
CA GLN A 162 -21.21 -5.79 9.11
C GLN A 162 -21.68 -4.70 8.16
N CYS A 163 -20.79 -3.78 7.82
CA CYS A 163 -21.13 -2.63 6.99
C CYS A 163 -19.94 -2.18 6.13
N PRO A 164 -20.20 -1.44 5.04
CA PRO A 164 -19.14 -0.74 4.33
C PRO A 164 -18.50 0.33 5.22
N MET A 165 -17.20 0.57 5.02
CA MET A 165 -16.50 1.69 5.62
C MET A 165 -16.90 2.99 4.91
N VAL A 166 -17.14 4.04 5.69
CA VAL A 166 -17.29 5.41 5.18
C VAL A 166 -15.95 6.13 5.28
N VAL A 167 -15.60 6.89 4.25
CA VAL A 167 -14.37 7.69 4.20
C VAL A 167 -14.70 9.16 3.99
N THR A 168 -13.83 10.05 4.48
CA THR A 168 -13.81 11.45 4.05
C THR A 168 -12.78 11.64 2.96
N MET A 169 -13.06 12.49 1.97
CA MET A 169 -12.13 12.86 0.91
C MET A 169 -11.70 14.31 1.07
N ARG A 170 -10.40 14.58 0.94
CA ARG A 170 -9.87 15.95 0.83
C ARG A 170 -8.98 16.05 -0.41
N PRO A 171 -9.16 17.06 -1.28
CA PRO A 171 -8.20 17.38 -2.31
C PRO A 171 -6.94 18.00 -1.71
N ILE A 172 -5.77 17.39 -1.96
CA ILE A 172 -4.48 17.83 -1.42
C ILE A 172 -3.50 18.07 -2.58
N PRO A 173 -2.83 19.23 -2.67
CA PRO A 173 -1.76 19.42 -3.65
C PRO A 173 -0.71 18.30 -3.54
N GLU A 174 -0.27 17.74 -4.67
CA GLU A 174 0.64 16.58 -4.68
C GLU A 174 1.90 16.79 -3.82
N GLU A 175 2.49 17.99 -3.88
CA GLU A 175 3.69 18.36 -3.11
C GLU A 175 3.45 18.47 -1.60
N LYS A 176 2.19 18.42 -1.15
CA LYS A 176 1.79 18.47 0.26
C LYS A 176 1.37 17.10 0.81
N LEU A 177 1.41 16.02 0.01
CA LEU A 177 1.00 14.69 0.43
C LEU A 177 1.85 14.15 1.60
N ASP A 178 3.16 14.34 1.58
CA ASP A 178 4.04 13.94 2.69
C ASP A 178 3.68 14.68 3.98
N ILE A 179 3.46 15.98 3.89
CA ILE A 179 3.10 16.83 5.03
C ILE A 179 1.78 16.36 5.64
N VAL A 180 0.75 16.12 4.80
CA VAL A 180 -0.56 15.69 5.30
C VAL A 180 -0.50 14.30 5.93
N ALA A 181 0.27 13.38 5.33
CA ALA A 181 0.46 12.04 5.88
C ALA A 181 1.16 12.10 7.24
N GLN A 182 2.19 12.93 7.38
CA GLN A 182 2.95 13.10 8.62
C GLN A 182 2.11 13.69 9.74
N ILE A 183 1.32 14.73 9.45
CA ILE A 183 0.46 15.38 10.44
C ILE A 183 -0.63 14.41 10.93
N THR A 184 -1.30 13.73 10.00
CA THR A 184 -2.49 12.93 10.34
C THR A 184 -2.13 11.57 10.95
N HIS A 185 -0.95 11.01 10.66
CA HIS A 185 -0.50 9.74 11.24
C HIS A 185 -0.38 9.78 12.78
N LEU A 186 -0.05 10.94 13.35
CA LEU A 186 0.16 11.12 14.79
C LEU A 186 -1.12 10.98 15.63
N ASN A 187 -2.29 10.90 15.00
CA ASN A 187 -3.57 10.88 15.71
C ASN A 187 -4.41 9.64 15.38
N PRO A 188 -4.00 8.43 15.82
CA PRO A 188 -4.74 7.20 15.54
C PRO A 188 -6.15 7.20 16.16
N LEU A 189 -6.35 7.95 17.26
CA LEU A 189 -7.65 8.13 17.89
C LEU A 189 -8.54 9.15 17.15
N ALA A 190 -8.06 9.77 16.08
CA ALA A 190 -8.80 10.61 15.15
C ALA A 190 -8.67 10.07 13.71
N HIS A 191 -8.86 8.76 13.57
CA HIS A 191 -8.75 7.97 12.33
C HIS A 191 -7.32 7.71 11.83
N GLY A 192 -6.33 8.52 12.20
CA GLY A 192 -4.92 8.36 11.82
C GLY A 192 -4.60 8.85 10.40
N GLY A 193 -3.51 8.33 9.81
CA GLY A 193 -3.07 8.70 8.47
C GLY A 193 -4.07 8.30 7.37
N PRO A 194 -3.88 8.77 6.11
CA PRO A 194 -4.73 8.38 5.00
C PRO A 194 -4.83 6.86 4.87
N ILE A 195 -5.97 6.37 4.37
CA ILE A 195 -6.18 4.95 4.04
C ILE A 195 -6.07 4.71 2.52
N HIS A 196 -6.14 5.77 1.73
CA HIS A 196 -5.92 5.76 0.29
C HIS A 196 -5.56 7.16 -0.22
N ILE A 197 -4.73 7.23 -1.25
CA ILE A 197 -4.33 8.46 -1.95
C ILE A 197 -4.28 8.13 -3.44
N GLY A 198 -5.03 8.89 -4.24
CA GLY A 198 -5.15 8.70 -5.69
C GLY A 198 -6.59 8.43 -6.13
N ASP A 199 -6.76 7.50 -7.05
CA ASP A 199 -8.01 7.27 -7.77
C ASP A 199 -9.15 6.77 -6.85
N PRO A 200 -10.30 7.46 -6.79
CA PRO A 200 -11.46 7.07 -5.99
C PRO A 200 -12.04 5.69 -6.33
N ALA A 201 -11.87 5.21 -7.57
CA ALA A 201 -12.43 3.94 -8.04
C ALA A 201 -11.82 2.74 -7.30
N VAL A 202 -10.59 2.87 -6.77
CA VAL A 202 -9.95 1.85 -5.91
C VAL A 202 -10.77 1.60 -4.63
N LEU A 203 -11.52 2.60 -4.17
CA LEU A 203 -12.44 2.50 -3.03
C LEU A 203 -13.89 2.21 -3.46
N GLY A 204 -14.14 1.96 -4.74
CA GLY A 204 -15.48 1.77 -5.31
C GLY A 204 -16.26 3.07 -5.53
N ILE A 205 -15.63 4.24 -5.39
CA ILE A 205 -16.27 5.55 -5.56
C ILE A 205 -16.19 5.94 -7.04
N GLN A 206 -17.35 5.98 -7.72
CA GLN A 206 -17.42 6.24 -9.17
C GLN A 206 -17.52 7.74 -9.51
N ASP A 207 -18.11 8.53 -8.62
CA ASP A 207 -18.36 9.96 -8.85
C ASP A 207 -18.17 10.75 -7.55
N VAL A 208 -17.04 11.47 -7.47
CA VAL A 208 -16.70 12.30 -6.31
C VAL A 208 -17.58 13.56 -6.18
N SER A 209 -18.38 13.90 -7.18
CA SER A 209 -19.33 15.02 -7.10
C SER A 209 -20.62 14.66 -6.36
N ARG A 210 -20.81 13.39 -6.00
CA ARG A 210 -22.04 12.87 -5.37
C ARG A 210 -21.75 12.13 -4.07
N PRO A 211 -21.28 12.82 -3.01
CA PRO A 211 -21.06 12.18 -1.73
C PRO A 211 -22.37 11.69 -1.11
N GLU A 212 -22.34 10.54 -0.42
CA GLU A 212 -23.49 10.06 0.37
C GLU A 212 -23.79 10.97 1.57
N TYR A 213 -22.75 11.62 2.12
CA TYR A 213 -22.88 12.54 3.24
C TYR A 213 -21.99 13.78 3.06
N GLY A 214 -22.44 14.91 3.61
CA GLY A 214 -21.75 16.19 3.46
C GLY A 214 -22.01 16.82 2.10
N ASP A 215 -21.08 17.66 1.65
CA ASP A 215 -21.21 18.46 0.43
C ASP A 215 -20.10 18.08 -0.56
N PRO A 216 -20.33 18.23 -1.89
CA PRO A 216 -19.28 18.05 -2.88
C PRO A 216 -18.20 19.13 -2.74
N VAL A 217 -16.93 18.71 -2.78
CA VAL A 217 -15.76 19.59 -2.71
C VAL A 217 -15.03 19.58 -4.04
N ALA A 218 -14.87 20.75 -4.66
CA ALA A 218 -14.14 20.87 -5.92
C ALA A 218 -12.62 20.73 -5.70
N LEU A 219 -11.95 20.00 -6.60
CA LEU A 219 -10.49 19.89 -6.66
C LEU A 219 -9.89 21.12 -7.34
N GLY A 220 -8.73 21.58 -6.86
CA GLY A 220 -7.89 22.54 -7.57
C GLY A 220 -6.95 21.86 -8.57
N PRO A 221 -6.33 22.62 -9.51
CA PRO A 221 -5.27 22.10 -10.38
C PRO A 221 -4.12 21.52 -9.56
N GLY A 222 -3.70 20.29 -9.86
CA GLY A 222 -2.63 19.58 -9.15
C GLY A 222 -3.04 18.95 -7.81
N ASP A 223 -4.31 19.08 -7.39
CA ASP A 223 -4.80 18.38 -6.22
C ASP A 223 -4.99 16.88 -6.52
N VAL A 224 -4.54 16.04 -5.59
CA VAL A 224 -4.76 14.59 -5.55
C VAL A 224 -5.80 14.28 -4.48
N PRO A 225 -6.83 13.46 -4.76
CA PRO A 225 -7.76 12.99 -3.74
C PRO A 225 -7.04 12.13 -2.68
N ALA A 226 -7.15 12.52 -1.42
CA ALA A 226 -6.71 11.72 -0.28
C ALA A 226 -7.91 11.36 0.60
N PHE A 227 -7.93 10.13 1.11
CA PHE A 227 -9.06 9.55 1.83
C PHE A 227 -8.67 9.12 3.24
N TRP A 228 -9.51 9.44 4.21
CA TRP A 228 -9.40 9.01 5.60
C TRP A 228 -10.64 8.25 6.02
N ALA A 229 -10.49 7.25 6.88
CA ALA A 229 -11.62 6.60 7.50
C ALA A 229 -12.48 7.63 8.27
N CYS A 230 -13.79 7.37 8.38
CA CYS A 230 -14.75 8.31 8.96
C CYS A 230 -15.64 7.64 10.01
N GLY A 231 -15.88 8.35 11.12
CA GLY A 231 -16.79 7.92 12.19
C GLY A 231 -18.27 7.77 11.79
N VAL A 232 -18.67 8.30 10.62
CA VAL A 232 -19.99 8.03 10.02
C VAL A 232 -20.17 6.54 9.67
N THR A 233 -19.09 5.76 9.63
CA THR A 233 -19.17 4.28 9.60
C THR A 233 -20.02 3.72 10.74
N GLY A 234 -20.09 4.40 11.90
CA GLY A 234 -20.98 4.02 13.00
C GLY A 234 -22.47 4.10 12.63
N VAL A 235 -22.85 5.02 11.74
CA VAL A 235 -24.23 5.13 11.20
C VAL A 235 -24.54 3.93 10.32
N GLU A 236 -23.63 3.56 9.41
CA GLU A 236 -23.78 2.36 8.58
C GLU A 236 -23.87 1.09 9.43
N ALA A 237 -23.10 1.01 10.53
CA ALA A 237 -23.16 -0.09 11.47
C ALA A 237 -24.56 -0.21 12.13
N VAL A 238 -25.15 0.90 12.58
CA VAL A 238 -26.53 0.96 13.12
C VAL A 238 -27.54 0.51 12.08
N GLN A 239 -27.43 1.00 10.84
CA GLN A 239 -28.34 0.62 9.76
C GLN A 239 -28.23 -0.86 9.41
N SER A 240 -27.01 -1.42 9.43
CA SER A 240 -26.77 -2.83 9.12
C SER A 240 -27.36 -3.78 10.17
N CYS A 241 -27.22 -3.44 11.46
CA CYS A 241 -27.62 -4.32 12.56
C CYS A 241 -29.10 -4.18 12.95
N LYS A 242 -29.81 -3.21 12.36
CA LYS A 242 -31.25 -2.98 12.46
C LYS A 242 -31.81 -3.03 13.89
N PRO A 243 -31.28 -2.21 14.82
CA PRO A 243 -31.77 -2.18 16.18
C PRO A 243 -33.19 -1.63 16.22
N SER A 244 -34.03 -2.12 17.13
CA SER A 244 -35.40 -1.62 17.33
C SER A 244 -35.43 -0.12 17.61
N LEU A 245 -34.41 0.39 18.32
CA LEU A 245 -34.17 1.80 18.55
C LEU A 245 -32.67 2.06 18.71
N ALA A 246 -32.18 3.09 18.03
CA ALA A 246 -30.81 3.59 18.20
C ALA A 246 -30.77 5.10 17.94
N PHE A 247 -29.70 5.73 18.42
CA PHE A 247 -29.46 7.15 18.17
C PHE A 247 -28.03 7.37 17.70
N THR A 248 -27.85 8.36 16.84
CA THR A 248 -26.52 8.91 16.56
C THR A 248 -26.62 10.42 16.64
N HIS A 249 -25.47 11.09 16.67
CA HIS A 249 -25.42 12.49 16.28
C HIS A 249 -25.74 12.63 14.77
N SER A 250 -26.19 13.81 14.33
CA SER A 250 -26.32 14.10 12.90
C SER A 250 -24.96 14.48 12.31
N PRO A 251 -24.61 14.10 11.06
CA PRO A 251 -23.36 14.52 10.44
C PRO A 251 -23.14 16.04 10.53
N GLY A 252 -21.95 16.46 10.97
CA GLY A 252 -21.63 17.87 11.26
C GLY A 252 -22.08 18.41 12.63
N CYS A 253 -22.86 17.66 13.43
CA CYS A 253 -23.31 18.01 14.78
C CYS A 253 -22.63 17.17 15.89
N MET A 254 -21.31 17.27 16.05
CA MET A 254 -20.53 16.38 16.93
C MET A 254 -20.73 16.71 18.41
N PHE A 255 -20.32 15.79 19.29
CA PHE A 255 -20.16 16.08 20.72
C PHE A 255 -18.80 16.77 20.97
N LEU A 256 -18.82 17.88 21.72
CA LEU A 256 -17.62 18.66 22.05
C LEU A 256 -17.00 18.15 23.37
N THR A 257 -15.80 17.57 23.32
CA THR A 257 -15.09 17.07 24.51
C THR A 257 -14.21 18.16 25.13
N ASP A 258 -13.88 18.03 26.41
CA ASP A 258 -12.90 18.89 27.11
C ASP A 258 -11.45 18.45 26.89
N ARG A 259 -11.21 17.38 26.13
CA ARG A 259 -9.88 16.89 25.81
C ARG A 259 -9.26 17.74 24.71
N GLU A 260 -8.07 18.26 24.98
CA GLU A 260 -7.26 18.86 23.92
C GLU A 260 -6.97 17.83 22.83
N ASP A 261 -6.95 18.28 21.58
CA ASP A 261 -6.54 17.42 20.50
C ASP A 261 -5.06 17.07 20.66
N SER A 262 -4.72 15.77 20.57
CA SER A 262 -3.35 15.31 20.73
C SER A 262 -2.42 15.87 19.65
N SER A 263 -2.94 16.37 18.53
CA SER A 263 -2.15 17.09 17.52
C SER A 263 -1.56 18.42 18.06
N VAL A 264 -2.22 19.05 19.03
CA VAL A 264 -1.79 20.31 19.67
C VAL A 264 -0.77 20.02 20.78
N SER A 265 -0.89 18.91 21.50
CA SER A 265 0.10 18.50 22.50
C SER A 265 1.32 17.81 21.89
N ALA A 266 1.17 17.14 20.74
CA ALA A 266 2.26 16.54 19.97
C ALA A 266 3.22 17.56 19.36
N SER A 267 2.88 18.86 19.33
CA SER A 267 3.87 19.91 19.03
C SER A 267 4.99 20.00 20.09
N THR A 268 4.82 19.33 21.24
CA THR A 268 5.86 19.20 22.29
C THR A 268 6.54 17.84 22.35
N SER A 269 5.99 16.82 21.68
CA SER A 269 6.64 15.52 21.47
C SER A 269 6.84 15.29 19.97
N THR A 270 7.98 15.72 19.44
CA THR A 270 8.38 15.37 18.08
C THR A 270 8.29 13.84 17.93
N PRO A 271 7.52 13.30 16.97
CA PRO A 271 7.64 11.89 16.62
C PRO A 271 9.11 11.59 16.35
N GLU A 272 9.57 10.37 16.66
CA GLU A 272 10.88 9.94 16.20
C GLU A 272 10.96 10.25 14.70
N PRO A 273 11.89 11.12 14.24
CA PRO A 273 11.90 11.61 12.86
C PRO A 273 11.91 10.49 11.81
N ASP A 274 12.38 9.31 12.22
CA ASP A 274 12.50 8.10 11.44
C ASP A 274 11.18 7.31 11.29
N GLN A 275 10.18 7.57 12.15
CA GLN A 275 8.84 6.98 12.06
C GLN A 275 7.83 7.88 11.32
N CYS A 276 8.27 8.97 10.70
CA CYS A 276 7.40 9.81 9.89
C CYS A 276 7.04 9.12 8.54
N PRO A 277 5.77 9.12 8.10
CA PRO A 277 5.38 8.58 6.81
C PRO A 277 5.88 9.46 5.65
N LEU A 278 6.21 8.80 4.54
CA LEU A 278 6.48 9.39 3.23
C LEU A 278 5.59 8.72 2.19
N THR A 279 5.15 9.49 1.21
CA THR A 279 4.23 9.09 0.14
C THR A 279 4.97 8.93 -1.17
N PHE A 280 4.59 7.92 -1.97
CA PHE A 280 5.24 7.63 -3.25
C PHE A 280 4.18 7.25 -4.28
N SER A 281 4.20 7.89 -5.45
CA SER A 281 3.42 7.42 -6.60
C SER A 281 3.94 6.06 -7.05
N ILE A 282 3.04 5.08 -7.12
CA ILE A 282 3.32 3.71 -7.58
C ILE A 282 2.55 3.34 -8.85
N SER A 283 1.57 4.15 -9.25
CA SER A 283 0.92 4.03 -10.57
C SER A 283 0.32 5.36 -10.98
N GLN A 284 0.23 5.59 -12.29
CA GLN A 284 -0.42 6.75 -12.88
C GLN A 284 -1.78 6.40 -13.49
N GLN A 285 -2.03 5.12 -13.79
CA GLN A 285 -3.27 4.64 -14.40
C GLN A 285 -3.69 3.28 -13.80
N PRO A 286 -4.55 3.29 -12.77
CA PRO A 286 -5.07 4.47 -12.06
C PRO A 286 -4.00 5.18 -11.22
N LEU A 287 -4.18 6.47 -10.95
CA LEU A 287 -3.29 7.21 -10.04
C LEU A 287 -3.32 6.55 -8.66
N HIS A 288 -2.19 6.09 -8.16
CA HIS A 288 -2.13 5.38 -6.89
C HIS A 288 -0.81 5.69 -6.17
N PHE A 289 -0.93 6.11 -4.91
CA PHE A 289 0.21 6.32 -4.03
C PHE A 289 0.26 5.24 -2.94
N SER A 290 1.47 4.96 -2.47
CA SER A 290 1.76 4.12 -1.32
C SER A 290 2.50 4.91 -0.25
N VAL A 291 2.58 4.36 0.97
CA VAL A 291 3.15 5.04 2.13
C VAL A 291 4.09 4.11 2.88
N ALA A 292 5.25 4.62 3.31
CA ALA A 292 6.17 3.91 4.22
C ALA A 292 6.84 4.89 5.19
N SER A 293 7.38 4.38 6.30
CA SER A 293 8.11 5.25 7.24
C SER A 293 9.49 5.66 6.68
N LYS A 294 9.98 6.83 7.07
CA LYS A 294 11.28 7.35 6.68
C LYS A 294 12.43 6.37 6.94
N ALA A 295 12.40 5.64 8.07
CA ALA A 295 13.35 4.58 8.40
C ALA A 295 13.36 3.45 7.37
N VAL A 296 12.18 3.01 6.93
CA VAL A 296 12.04 1.95 5.92
C VAL A 296 12.55 2.42 4.58
N VAL A 297 12.15 3.62 4.17
CA VAL A 297 12.61 4.27 2.94
C VAL A 297 14.14 4.32 2.92
N GLN A 298 14.77 4.76 4.00
CA GLN A 298 16.23 4.81 4.08
C GLN A 298 16.85 3.43 4.04
N SER A 299 16.27 2.45 4.74
CA SER A 299 16.77 1.07 4.74
C SER A 299 16.75 0.46 3.34
N ILE A 300 15.67 0.66 2.58
CA ILE A 300 15.54 0.17 1.21
C ILE A 300 16.51 0.88 0.26
N ARG A 301 16.70 2.20 0.41
CA ARG A 301 17.74 2.94 -0.32
C ARG A 301 19.14 2.42 -0.05
N ASP A 302 19.41 1.95 1.17
CA ASP A 302 20.71 1.35 1.48
C ASP A 302 20.85 -0.05 0.87
N LEU A 303 19.77 -0.85 0.79
CA LEU A 303 19.77 -2.08 -0.01
C LEU A 303 20.00 -1.77 -1.50
N GLU A 304 19.36 -0.74 -2.03
CA GLU A 304 19.49 -0.30 -3.42
C GLU A 304 20.95 0.07 -3.77
N LYS A 305 21.67 0.71 -2.82
CA LYS A 305 23.11 0.98 -2.97
C LYS A 305 23.95 -0.30 -2.96
N ILE A 306 23.62 -1.28 -2.12
CA ILE A 306 24.37 -2.55 -2.03
C ILE A 306 24.23 -3.34 -3.32
N ILE A 307 23.00 -3.47 -3.86
CA ILE A 307 22.78 -4.20 -5.12
C ILE A 307 23.38 -3.48 -6.33
N GLY A 308 23.58 -2.16 -6.23
CA GLY A 308 24.25 -1.34 -7.24
C GLY A 308 25.79 -1.34 -7.15
N GLU A 309 26.40 -2.12 -6.25
CA GLU A 309 27.83 -2.38 -6.30
C GLU A 309 28.20 -3.02 -7.66
N ASP A 310 29.30 -2.60 -8.29
CA ASP A 310 29.67 -3.02 -9.64
C ASP A 310 31.11 -3.56 -9.69
N PRO A 311 31.39 -4.71 -9.04
CA PRO A 311 32.71 -5.32 -9.11
C PRO A 311 33.06 -5.86 -10.51
N GLY A 312 32.06 -5.99 -11.38
CA GLY A 312 32.23 -6.37 -12.79
C GLY A 312 32.67 -5.23 -13.70
N GLU A 313 32.71 -3.99 -13.18
CA GLU A 313 33.01 -2.74 -13.91
C GLU A 313 32.17 -2.56 -15.19
N ARG A 314 30.87 -2.88 -15.09
CA ARG A 314 29.91 -2.81 -16.21
C ARG A 314 29.46 -1.39 -16.54
N GLY A 315 29.64 -0.45 -15.61
CA GLY A 315 29.16 0.92 -15.75
C GLY A 315 27.72 1.09 -15.29
N ILE A 316 27.19 0.17 -14.47
CA ILE A 316 25.76 0.14 -14.09
C ILE A 316 25.29 1.43 -13.41
N ARG A 317 26.21 2.12 -12.72
CA ARG A 317 25.92 3.39 -12.04
C ARG A 317 25.35 4.45 -12.99
N ALA A 318 25.68 4.39 -14.29
CA ALA A 318 25.14 5.31 -15.28
C ALA A 318 23.65 5.07 -15.59
N LEU A 319 23.15 3.86 -15.31
CA LEU A 319 21.75 3.48 -15.50
C LEU A 319 20.90 3.68 -14.24
N PHE A 320 21.54 3.98 -13.10
CA PHE A 320 20.87 4.08 -11.81
C PHE A 320 19.81 5.18 -11.77
N VAL A 321 18.58 4.77 -11.44
CA VAL A 321 17.48 5.68 -11.09
C VAL A 321 17.09 5.43 -9.64
N GLN A 322 17.10 6.49 -8.85
CA GLN A 322 16.85 6.40 -7.42
C GLN A 322 15.41 5.95 -7.11
N ASP A 323 15.25 5.13 -6.08
CA ASP A 323 13.97 4.66 -5.54
C ASP A 323 13.19 3.71 -6.45
N GLU A 324 13.79 3.18 -7.53
CA GLU A 324 13.13 2.18 -8.38
C GLU A 324 12.88 0.87 -7.60
N LEU A 325 13.82 0.45 -6.76
CA LEU A 325 13.63 -0.70 -5.85
C LEU A 325 12.49 -0.42 -4.86
N LEU A 326 12.48 0.78 -4.27
CA LEU A 326 11.47 1.19 -3.30
C LEU A 326 10.07 1.24 -3.91
N ARG A 327 9.90 1.93 -5.04
CA ARG A 327 8.59 2.10 -5.69
C ARG A 327 8.07 0.77 -6.24
N SER A 328 8.95 -0.05 -6.81
CA SER A 328 8.62 -1.41 -7.24
C SER A 328 8.12 -2.27 -6.08
N CYS A 329 8.84 -2.28 -4.94
CA CYS A 329 8.43 -3.07 -3.77
C CYS A 329 7.15 -2.51 -3.11
N LEU A 330 6.96 -1.19 -3.10
CA LEU A 330 5.71 -0.58 -2.65
C LEU A 330 4.54 -1.02 -3.54
N SER A 331 4.69 -1.00 -4.86
CA SER A 331 3.68 -1.50 -5.81
C SER A 331 3.38 -2.97 -5.58
N LEU A 332 4.41 -3.83 -5.57
CA LEU A 332 4.29 -5.27 -5.32
C LEU A 332 3.60 -5.59 -4.00
N SER A 333 3.76 -4.74 -2.98
CA SER A 333 3.12 -4.92 -1.67
C SER A 333 1.59 -4.83 -1.77
N HIS A 334 1.05 -4.03 -2.69
CA HIS A 334 -0.39 -3.93 -2.98
C HIS A 334 -0.93 -5.07 -3.87
N SER A 335 -0.06 -5.77 -4.60
CA SER A 335 -0.45 -6.84 -5.53
C SER A 335 -0.86 -8.13 -4.82
N SER A 336 -1.84 -8.84 -5.36
CA SER A 336 -2.27 -10.17 -4.89
C SER A 336 -1.69 -11.29 -5.75
N SER A 337 -1.53 -11.05 -7.06
CA SER A 337 -1.03 -12.03 -8.04
C SER A 337 0.13 -11.45 -8.85
N VAL A 338 1.24 -12.19 -8.94
CA VAL A 338 2.49 -11.75 -9.58
C VAL A 338 2.95 -12.76 -10.63
N LEU A 339 3.30 -12.25 -11.83
CA LEU A 339 3.94 -13.03 -12.88
C LEU A 339 5.42 -12.67 -12.96
N ILE A 340 6.30 -13.64 -12.78
CA ILE A 340 7.75 -13.45 -12.88
C ILE A 340 8.24 -14.03 -14.21
N THR A 341 9.19 -13.40 -14.88
CA THR A 341 9.90 -13.95 -16.03
C THR A 341 11.40 -13.79 -15.86
N THR A 342 12.13 -14.81 -16.27
CA THR A 342 13.60 -14.83 -16.27
C THR A 342 14.11 -15.78 -17.33
N GLY A 343 15.36 -15.56 -17.77
CA GLY A 343 16.03 -16.39 -18.74
C GLY A 343 16.61 -15.56 -19.87
N PHE A 344 17.93 -15.60 -19.97
CA PHE A 344 18.71 -14.93 -21.00
C PHE A 344 19.63 -15.95 -21.70
N PRO A 345 19.36 -16.28 -22.98
CA PRO A 345 20.22 -17.19 -23.74
C PRO A 345 21.51 -16.50 -24.21
N THR A 346 22.62 -16.65 -23.48
CA THR A 346 23.92 -16.05 -23.86
C THR A 346 24.81 -16.98 -24.67
N HIS A 347 24.71 -18.29 -24.45
CA HIS A 347 25.63 -19.28 -25.02
C HIS A 347 24.94 -20.18 -26.05
N TYR A 348 24.55 -19.61 -27.20
CA TYR A 348 23.83 -20.31 -28.28
C TYR A 348 24.52 -21.56 -28.85
N THR A 349 25.80 -21.78 -28.56
CA THR A 349 26.56 -22.98 -28.94
C THR A 349 26.48 -24.12 -27.91
N HIS A 350 25.90 -23.87 -26.75
CA HIS A 350 25.70 -24.84 -25.68
C HIS A 350 24.22 -25.24 -25.57
N SER A 351 23.98 -26.37 -24.91
CA SER A 351 22.64 -26.86 -24.57
C SER A 351 22.64 -27.29 -23.11
N PRO A 352 21.94 -26.59 -22.19
CA PRO A 352 21.17 -25.36 -22.42
C PRO A 352 22.02 -24.11 -22.81
N PRO A 353 21.45 -23.14 -23.56
CA PRO A 353 22.07 -21.81 -23.78
C PRO A 353 21.82 -20.81 -22.63
N GLU A 354 20.99 -21.16 -21.65
CA GLU A 354 20.65 -20.34 -20.49
C GLU A 354 21.85 -20.00 -19.62
N GLU A 355 21.74 -18.86 -18.93
CA GLU A 355 22.75 -18.41 -17.98
C GLU A 355 22.32 -18.46 -16.51
N THR A 356 23.32 -18.31 -15.63
CA THR A 356 23.15 -18.35 -14.18
C THR A 356 22.63 -17.05 -13.56
N ASP A 357 22.70 -15.93 -14.27
CA ASP A 357 22.09 -14.69 -13.80
C ASP A 357 20.59 -14.66 -14.14
N GLY A 358 19.76 -14.22 -13.19
CA GLY A 358 18.30 -14.23 -13.29
C GLY A 358 17.58 -15.28 -12.44
N PRO A 359 17.73 -16.59 -12.73
CA PRO A 359 16.94 -17.63 -12.07
C PRO A 359 17.06 -17.61 -10.54
N PRO A 360 18.26 -17.49 -9.93
CA PRO A 360 18.35 -17.41 -8.48
C PRO A 360 17.59 -16.21 -7.87
N GLY A 361 17.71 -15.02 -8.47
CA GLY A 361 16.95 -13.84 -8.06
C GLY A 361 15.45 -14.02 -8.23
N ALA A 362 15.00 -14.64 -9.33
CA ALA A 362 13.58 -14.94 -9.57
C ALA A 362 13.01 -15.89 -8.51
N ILE A 363 13.77 -16.93 -8.12
CA ILE A 363 13.37 -17.87 -7.06
C ILE A 363 13.33 -17.19 -5.69
N ALA A 364 14.28 -16.28 -5.40
CA ALA A 364 14.26 -15.50 -4.15
C ALA A 364 13.02 -14.60 -4.07
N ILE A 365 12.66 -13.90 -5.15
CA ILE A 365 11.43 -13.10 -5.23
C ILE A 365 10.21 -14.00 -5.01
N ALA A 366 10.11 -15.12 -5.74
CA ALA A 366 8.99 -16.05 -5.64
C ALA A 366 8.83 -16.61 -4.22
N ALA A 367 9.92 -17.01 -3.56
CA ALA A 367 9.91 -17.53 -2.21
C ALA A 367 9.40 -16.50 -1.20
N THR A 368 9.84 -15.23 -1.31
CA THR A 368 9.36 -14.15 -0.43
C THR A 368 7.91 -13.79 -0.68
N LEU A 369 7.48 -13.70 -1.95
CA LEU A 369 6.08 -13.43 -2.28
C LEU A 369 5.14 -14.54 -1.77
N GLN A 370 5.52 -15.82 -1.91
CA GLN A 370 4.78 -16.95 -1.30
C GLN A 370 4.69 -16.83 0.23
N ALA A 371 5.79 -16.45 0.90
CA ALA A 371 5.79 -16.27 2.35
C ALA A 371 4.88 -15.11 2.78
N LEU A 372 4.74 -14.09 1.94
CA LEU A 372 3.79 -12.98 2.09
C LEU A 372 2.37 -13.31 1.58
N GLN A 373 2.08 -14.59 1.29
CA GLN A 373 0.77 -15.09 0.87
C GLN A 373 0.26 -14.49 -0.45
N LYS A 374 1.16 -14.20 -1.38
CA LYS A 374 0.81 -13.78 -2.75
C LYS A 374 0.81 -14.97 -3.69
N GLU A 375 -0.07 -14.91 -4.69
CA GLU A 375 -0.08 -15.87 -5.79
C GLU A 375 1.07 -15.53 -6.76
N VAL A 376 1.85 -16.54 -7.14
CA VAL A 376 3.04 -16.34 -7.98
C VAL A 376 3.09 -17.39 -9.07
N ALA A 377 3.32 -16.97 -10.31
CA ALA A 377 3.66 -17.86 -11.42
C ALA A 377 4.95 -17.38 -12.10
N ILE A 378 5.67 -18.30 -12.74
CA ILE A 378 6.82 -17.97 -13.59
C ILE A 378 6.46 -18.27 -15.04
N VAL A 379 6.64 -17.30 -15.94
CA VAL A 379 6.62 -17.52 -17.38
C VAL A 379 8.04 -17.61 -17.91
N THR A 380 8.29 -18.56 -18.80
CA THR A 380 9.59 -18.80 -19.41
C THR A 380 9.43 -19.23 -20.87
N ASP A 381 10.52 -19.29 -21.62
CA ASP A 381 10.52 -19.80 -22.98
C ASP A 381 10.00 -21.24 -23.02
N HIS A 382 9.17 -21.55 -24.00
CA HIS A 382 8.65 -22.90 -24.22
C HIS A 382 9.79 -23.92 -24.35
N ARG A 383 10.89 -23.53 -25.01
CA ARG A 383 12.12 -24.35 -25.13
C ARG A 383 12.72 -24.71 -23.77
N ALA A 384 12.69 -23.79 -22.81
CA ALA A 384 13.29 -23.94 -21.49
C ALA A 384 12.32 -24.53 -20.45
N LEU A 385 11.03 -24.64 -20.77
CA LEU A 385 9.96 -24.97 -19.83
C LEU A 385 10.21 -26.28 -19.06
N GLU A 386 10.59 -27.35 -19.76
CA GLU A 386 10.80 -28.67 -19.13
C GLU A 386 12.04 -28.68 -18.21
N MET A 387 13.12 -28.00 -18.61
CA MET A 387 14.30 -27.83 -17.76
C MET A 387 13.94 -27.01 -16.51
N ASN A 388 13.22 -25.91 -16.68
CA ASN A 388 12.83 -25.04 -15.56
C ASN A 388 11.86 -25.73 -14.59
N LYS A 389 11.02 -26.66 -15.06
CA LYS A 389 10.23 -27.53 -14.16
C LYS A 389 11.12 -28.41 -13.28
N ARG A 390 12.14 -29.05 -13.86
CA ARG A 390 13.08 -29.90 -13.09
C ARG A 390 13.93 -29.07 -12.13
N ILE A 391 14.38 -27.90 -12.55
CA ILE A 391 15.08 -26.94 -11.67
C ILE A 391 14.19 -26.55 -10.50
N MET A 392 12.91 -26.26 -10.73
CA MET A 392 11.94 -25.95 -9.66
C MET A 392 11.72 -27.13 -8.70
N GLU A 393 11.59 -28.35 -9.24
CA GLU A 393 11.46 -29.57 -8.43
C GLU A 393 12.69 -29.79 -7.53
N ASP A 394 13.89 -29.63 -8.09
CA ASP A 394 15.13 -29.73 -7.34
C ASP A 394 15.26 -28.61 -6.30
N ALA A 395 14.86 -27.38 -6.64
CA ALA A 395 14.87 -26.24 -5.71
C ALA A 395 13.95 -26.47 -4.51
N VAL A 396 12.77 -27.07 -4.71
CA VAL A 396 11.88 -27.48 -3.62
C VAL A 396 12.51 -28.60 -2.81
N LYS A 397 13.05 -29.63 -3.47
CA LYS A 397 13.68 -30.78 -2.81
C LYS A 397 14.88 -30.40 -1.95
N LYS A 398 15.66 -29.41 -2.38
CA LYS A 398 16.81 -28.85 -1.64
C LYS A 398 16.44 -27.76 -0.64
N GLY A 399 15.17 -27.36 -0.57
CA GLY A 399 14.71 -26.36 0.39
C GLY A 399 15.10 -24.91 0.05
N VAL A 400 15.45 -24.63 -1.21
CA VAL A 400 15.69 -23.25 -1.70
C VAL A 400 14.38 -22.46 -1.65
N ILE A 401 13.29 -23.07 -2.13
CA ILE A 401 11.91 -22.57 -2.05
C ILE A 401 11.00 -23.62 -1.38
N LYS A 402 9.99 -23.17 -0.64
CA LYS A 402 9.13 -24.07 0.15
C LYS A 402 8.17 -24.90 -0.72
N THR A 403 7.58 -24.27 -1.73
CA THR A 403 6.57 -24.89 -2.60
C THR A 403 6.84 -24.49 -4.04
N ALA A 404 6.68 -25.42 -4.98
CA ALA A 404 6.82 -25.12 -6.39
C ALA A 404 5.82 -24.03 -6.83
N VAL A 405 6.26 -23.10 -7.66
CA VAL A 405 5.36 -22.16 -8.35
C VAL A 405 4.96 -22.73 -9.72
N PRO A 406 3.77 -22.41 -10.25
CA PRO A 406 3.39 -22.77 -11.61
C PRO A 406 4.36 -22.19 -12.65
N LEU A 407 4.81 -23.05 -13.56
CA LEU A 407 5.63 -22.68 -14.72
C LEU A 407 4.74 -22.62 -15.96
N LEU A 408 4.70 -21.46 -16.61
CA LEU A 408 3.88 -21.13 -17.77
C LEU A 408 4.78 -20.89 -18.98
N SER A 409 4.24 -21.12 -20.17
CA SER A 409 4.83 -20.65 -21.43
C SER A 409 3.84 -19.76 -22.15
N TYR A 410 4.31 -18.65 -22.70
CA TYR A 410 3.54 -17.76 -23.56
C TYR A 410 3.95 -17.96 -25.02
N GLN A 411 2.98 -17.92 -25.93
CA GLN A 411 3.20 -17.99 -27.37
C GLN A 411 2.35 -16.90 -28.04
N GLY A 412 3.00 -16.02 -28.81
CA GLY A 412 2.37 -14.91 -29.53
C GLY A 412 1.71 -15.35 -30.83
N ASN A 413 0.75 -16.28 -30.75
CA ASN A 413 0.11 -16.87 -31.94
C ASN A 413 -0.86 -15.91 -32.66
N SER A 414 -1.30 -14.85 -31.99
CA SER A 414 -2.23 -13.85 -32.50
C SER A 414 -2.00 -12.50 -31.82
N PRO A 415 -2.46 -11.37 -32.40
CA PRO A 415 -2.32 -10.04 -31.78
C PRO A 415 -2.89 -9.95 -30.36
N ASP A 416 -3.96 -10.70 -30.07
CA ASP A 416 -4.64 -10.67 -28.77
C ASP A 416 -4.09 -11.70 -27.78
N SER A 417 -3.09 -12.51 -28.16
CA SER A 417 -2.57 -13.60 -27.33
C SER A 417 -2.10 -13.11 -25.96
N ALA A 418 -1.40 -11.96 -25.90
CA ALA A 418 -0.93 -11.38 -24.65
C ALA A 418 -2.10 -10.93 -23.77
N LEU A 419 -3.14 -10.36 -24.37
CA LEU A 419 -4.33 -9.92 -23.65
C LEU A 419 -5.07 -11.12 -23.02
N TYR A 420 -5.32 -12.17 -23.78
CA TYR A 420 -5.92 -13.41 -23.25
C TYR A 420 -5.03 -14.12 -22.22
N PHE A 421 -3.72 -13.94 -22.31
CA PHE A 421 -2.80 -14.46 -21.30
C PHE A 421 -2.93 -13.69 -19.98
N LEU A 422 -3.04 -12.36 -20.05
CA LEU A 422 -3.06 -11.48 -18.87
C LEU A 422 -4.46 -11.30 -18.26
N CYS A 423 -5.53 -11.49 -19.02
CA CYS A 423 -6.90 -11.22 -18.60
C CYS A 423 -7.81 -12.42 -18.83
N HIS A 424 -8.73 -12.66 -17.89
CA HIS A 424 -9.75 -13.69 -18.07
C HIS A 424 -10.64 -13.36 -19.28
N ASP A 425 -10.68 -14.26 -20.26
CA ASP A 425 -11.42 -14.12 -21.52
C ASP A 425 -11.07 -12.83 -22.31
N GLY A 426 -9.89 -12.26 -22.08
CA GLY A 426 -9.45 -10.99 -22.68
C GLY A 426 -10.14 -9.74 -22.11
N ASP A 427 -10.85 -9.85 -20.97
CA ASP A 427 -11.50 -8.71 -20.32
C ASP A 427 -10.50 -7.89 -19.48
N HIS A 428 -10.20 -6.67 -19.92
CA HIS A 428 -9.26 -5.75 -19.24
C HIS A 428 -9.64 -5.46 -17.78
N LYS A 429 -10.92 -5.65 -17.40
CA LYS A 429 -11.40 -5.45 -16.03
C LYS A 429 -11.15 -6.66 -15.11
N LYS A 430 -10.62 -7.76 -15.66
CA LYS A 430 -10.37 -9.01 -14.95
C LYS A 430 -8.94 -9.50 -15.19
N PRO A 431 -7.91 -8.71 -14.81
CA PRO A 431 -6.54 -9.15 -14.89
C PRO A 431 -6.31 -10.40 -14.03
N ARG A 432 -5.45 -11.29 -14.51
CA ARG A 432 -4.98 -12.51 -13.82
C ARG A 432 -3.79 -12.22 -12.91
N PHE A 433 -3.07 -11.14 -13.19
CA PHE A 433 -1.88 -10.69 -12.48
C PHE A 433 -1.97 -9.18 -12.27
N ASP A 434 -1.55 -8.72 -11.11
CA ASP A 434 -1.52 -7.29 -10.76
C ASP A 434 -0.13 -6.68 -11.02
N HIS A 435 0.91 -7.52 -11.06
CA HIS A 435 2.28 -7.07 -11.26
C HIS A 435 3.10 -8.10 -12.05
N LEU A 436 3.80 -7.65 -13.09
CA LEU A 436 4.77 -8.44 -13.86
C LEU A 436 6.20 -8.06 -13.48
N VAL A 437 7.06 -9.04 -13.21
CA VAL A 437 8.48 -8.81 -12.88
C VAL A 437 9.36 -9.55 -13.90
N ALA A 438 10.16 -8.83 -14.65
CA ALA A 438 11.24 -9.38 -15.47
C ALA A 438 12.56 -9.24 -14.72
N ILE A 439 13.32 -10.33 -14.65
CA ILE A 439 14.66 -10.33 -14.07
C ILE A 439 15.59 -11.13 -14.97
N GLU A 440 16.62 -10.48 -15.50
CA GLU A 440 17.53 -11.07 -16.49
C GLU A 440 16.77 -11.79 -17.60
N ARG A 441 15.81 -11.06 -18.18
CA ARG A 441 15.04 -11.53 -19.32
C ARG A 441 15.43 -10.69 -20.51
N SER A 442 15.88 -11.27 -21.60
CA SER A 442 16.19 -10.53 -22.83
C SER A 442 14.99 -9.69 -23.31
N GLY A 443 15.21 -8.40 -23.57
CA GLY A 443 14.22 -7.49 -24.15
C GLY A 443 14.48 -7.21 -25.62
N ARG A 444 13.42 -6.98 -26.41
CA ARG A 444 13.58 -6.58 -27.81
C ARG A 444 14.25 -5.21 -27.93
N ALA A 445 15.17 -5.08 -28.88
CA ALA A 445 15.69 -3.79 -29.32
C ALA A 445 14.73 -3.12 -30.30
N SER A 446 15.05 -1.88 -30.72
CA SER A 446 14.18 -1.08 -31.60
C SER A 446 13.96 -1.66 -33.00
N ASP A 447 14.76 -2.63 -33.43
CA ASP A 447 14.58 -3.36 -34.69
C ASP A 447 13.74 -4.64 -34.54
N GLY A 448 13.22 -4.91 -33.34
CA GLY A 448 12.44 -6.11 -33.02
C GLY A 448 13.26 -7.39 -32.90
N ASN A 449 14.60 -7.30 -32.83
CA ASN A 449 15.48 -8.40 -32.51
C ASN A 449 15.90 -8.39 -31.04
N TYR A 450 16.57 -9.45 -30.60
CA TYR A 450 17.10 -9.61 -29.24
C TYR A 450 18.60 -9.78 -29.34
N TYR A 451 19.35 -9.02 -28.55
CA TYR A 451 20.81 -9.03 -28.59
C TYR A 451 21.39 -9.30 -27.20
N ASN A 452 22.44 -10.12 -27.15
CA ASN A 452 23.28 -10.20 -25.95
C ASN A 452 24.28 -9.01 -25.90
N MET A 453 24.99 -8.85 -24.79
CA MET A 453 25.98 -7.77 -24.60
C MET A 453 27.10 -7.74 -25.67
N ARG A 454 27.33 -8.85 -26.39
CA ARG A 454 28.30 -8.94 -27.49
C ARG A 454 27.73 -8.49 -28.84
N GLY A 455 26.47 -8.04 -28.89
CA GLY A 455 25.77 -7.65 -30.11
C GLY A 455 25.31 -8.83 -30.98
N VAL A 456 25.31 -10.06 -30.45
CA VAL A 456 24.85 -11.23 -31.19
C VAL A 456 23.33 -11.33 -31.11
N ASN A 457 22.69 -11.48 -32.27
CA ASN A 457 21.24 -11.68 -32.35
C ASN A 457 20.85 -13.09 -31.87
N ILE A 458 20.03 -13.15 -30.82
CA ILE A 458 19.56 -14.37 -30.16
C ILE A 458 18.05 -14.60 -30.33
N LYS A 459 17.39 -13.89 -31.24
CA LYS A 459 15.92 -13.96 -31.45
C LYS A 459 15.37 -15.38 -31.64
N HIS A 460 16.15 -16.26 -32.26
CA HIS A 460 15.78 -17.65 -32.48
C HIS A 460 15.69 -18.51 -31.20
N LEU A 461 16.11 -17.99 -30.04
CA LEU A 461 16.11 -18.67 -28.74
C LEU A 461 15.09 -18.08 -27.75
N VAL A 462 14.42 -16.99 -28.11
CA VAL A 462 13.65 -16.12 -27.21
C VAL A 462 12.20 -16.05 -27.70
N ASP A 463 11.27 -16.48 -26.86
CA ASP A 463 9.84 -16.27 -27.06
C ASP A 463 9.46 -14.80 -26.79
N PRO A 464 8.41 -14.25 -27.43
CA PRO A 464 8.03 -12.84 -27.36
C PRO A 464 7.30 -12.48 -26.05
N ILE A 465 7.84 -12.89 -24.89
CA ILE A 465 7.28 -12.62 -23.55
C ILE A 465 7.19 -11.13 -23.26
N ASP A 466 8.00 -10.31 -23.92
CA ASP A 466 7.95 -8.84 -23.86
C ASP A 466 6.64 -8.25 -24.41
N ASP A 467 5.87 -8.99 -25.23
CA ASP A 467 4.49 -8.63 -25.60
C ASP A 467 3.56 -8.55 -24.39
N LEU A 468 3.81 -9.37 -23.36
CA LEU A 468 3.05 -9.29 -22.11
C LEU A 468 3.28 -7.94 -21.42
N PHE A 469 4.50 -7.41 -21.45
CA PHE A 469 4.83 -6.12 -20.83
C PHE A 469 4.26 -4.95 -21.61
N THR A 470 4.36 -4.98 -22.95
CA THR A 470 3.74 -3.96 -23.80
C THR A 470 2.21 -3.98 -23.71
N THR A 471 1.60 -5.14 -23.54
CA THR A 471 0.14 -5.23 -23.35
C THR A 471 -0.27 -4.78 -21.95
N ALA A 472 0.48 -5.16 -20.91
CA ALA A 472 0.23 -4.78 -19.53
C ALA A 472 0.17 -3.25 -19.35
N SER A 473 1.05 -2.49 -20.02
CA SER A 473 1.05 -1.02 -19.94
C SER A 473 -0.22 -0.36 -20.48
N THR A 474 -1.05 -1.10 -21.22
CA THR A 474 -2.36 -0.64 -21.72
C THR A 474 -3.54 -1.07 -20.86
N ILE A 475 -3.30 -1.90 -19.83
CA ILE A 475 -4.33 -2.43 -18.94
C ILE A 475 -4.21 -1.72 -17.58
N PRO A 476 -5.18 -0.87 -17.22
CA PRO A 476 -5.16 -0.17 -15.93
C PRO A 476 -5.08 -1.16 -14.76
N GLY A 477 -4.18 -0.88 -13.82
CA GLY A 477 -4.00 -1.68 -12.61
C GLY A 477 -3.01 -2.85 -12.72
N ILE A 478 -2.39 -3.08 -13.88
CA ILE A 478 -1.23 -3.98 -13.98
C ILE A 478 0.06 -3.13 -13.94
N SER A 479 0.92 -3.37 -12.95
CA SER A 479 2.25 -2.77 -12.87
C SER A 479 3.33 -3.68 -13.47
N THR A 480 4.44 -3.09 -13.90
CA THR A 480 5.57 -3.82 -14.48
C THR A 480 6.89 -3.39 -13.85
N THR A 481 7.77 -4.36 -13.56
CA THR A 481 9.13 -4.13 -13.10
C THR A 481 10.12 -4.88 -13.99
N GLY A 482 11.17 -4.22 -14.47
CA GLY A 482 12.37 -4.83 -15.01
C GLY A 482 13.52 -4.79 -14.01
N ILE A 483 14.32 -5.84 -13.97
CA ILE A 483 15.57 -5.94 -13.22
C ILE A 483 16.65 -6.38 -14.22
N GLY A 484 17.70 -5.57 -14.37
CA GLY A 484 18.75 -5.79 -15.35
C GLY A 484 20.09 -5.20 -14.94
N ASP A 485 21.16 -5.65 -15.59
CA ASP A 485 22.53 -5.19 -15.36
C ASP A 485 23.30 -4.80 -16.64
N GLY A 486 22.70 -4.97 -17.83
CA GLY A 486 23.28 -4.62 -19.14
C GLY A 486 22.52 -3.57 -19.93
N GLY A 487 21.21 -3.39 -19.66
CA GLY A 487 20.33 -2.46 -20.38
C GLY A 487 19.60 -3.07 -21.59
N ASN A 488 19.91 -4.31 -21.94
CA ASN A 488 19.27 -5.12 -22.98
C ASN A 488 18.22 -6.10 -22.39
N GLU A 489 17.94 -5.99 -21.10
CA GLU A 489 16.91 -6.76 -20.41
C GLU A 489 15.53 -6.07 -20.51
N LEU A 490 14.49 -6.88 -20.44
CA LEU A 490 13.09 -6.48 -20.48
C LEU A 490 12.77 -5.53 -19.33
N GLY A 491 12.21 -4.37 -19.67
CA GLY A 491 11.90 -3.28 -18.75
C GLY A 491 12.95 -2.18 -18.73
N MET A 492 14.19 -2.45 -19.18
CA MET A 492 15.26 -1.45 -19.25
C MET A 492 15.02 -0.38 -20.33
N GLY A 493 13.96 -0.51 -21.15
CA GLY A 493 13.52 0.57 -22.04
C GLY A 493 13.21 1.89 -21.29
N LYS A 494 12.96 1.83 -19.98
CA LYS A 494 12.82 3.03 -19.13
C LYS A 494 14.11 3.85 -19.02
N VAL A 495 15.28 3.20 -19.11
CA VAL A 495 16.61 3.83 -19.05
C VAL A 495 17.33 3.77 -20.41
N LYS A 496 16.59 3.55 -21.50
CA LYS A 496 17.10 3.32 -22.84
C LYS A 496 18.14 4.35 -23.31
N GLU A 497 17.90 5.64 -23.07
CA GLU A 497 18.82 6.69 -23.51
C GLU A 497 20.16 6.61 -22.76
N ALA A 498 20.15 6.34 -21.46
CA ALA A 498 21.36 6.10 -20.68
C ALA A 498 22.10 4.84 -21.16
N VAL A 499 21.37 3.78 -21.55
CA VAL A 499 21.96 2.58 -22.14
C VAL A 499 22.67 2.91 -23.46
N ARG A 500 22.01 3.68 -24.35
CA ARG A 500 22.59 4.10 -25.64
C ARG A 500 23.86 4.91 -25.48
N GLU A 501 23.92 5.76 -24.46
CA GLU A 501 25.04 6.67 -24.21
C GLU A 501 26.22 5.98 -23.52
N HIS A 502 25.94 5.10 -22.55
CA HIS A 502 26.96 4.62 -21.62
C HIS A 502 27.32 3.14 -21.77
N MET A 503 26.44 2.31 -22.33
CA MET A 503 26.68 0.86 -22.42
C MET A 503 27.37 0.47 -23.73
N PRO A 504 28.27 -0.53 -23.71
CA PRO A 504 28.86 -1.09 -24.92
C PRO A 504 27.78 -1.57 -25.89
N ASN A 505 27.90 -1.20 -27.16
CA ASN A 505 26.88 -1.48 -28.19
C ASN A 505 25.47 -0.93 -27.85
N GLY A 506 25.33 0.02 -26.93
CA GLY A 506 24.04 0.50 -26.42
C GLY A 506 23.06 0.93 -27.51
N SER A 507 23.55 1.55 -28.60
CA SER A 507 22.70 1.92 -29.74
C SER A 507 22.05 0.73 -30.47
N LEU A 508 22.63 -0.46 -30.37
CA LEU A 508 22.12 -1.70 -30.95
C LEU A 508 21.30 -2.49 -29.93
N ILE A 509 21.82 -2.67 -28.72
CA ILE A 509 21.29 -3.65 -27.77
C ILE A 509 20.22 -3.10 -26.84
N ALA A 510 20.10 -1.77 -26.69
CA ALA A 510 19.19 -1.18 -25.72
C ALA A 510 17.76 -1.69 -25.91
N CYS A 511 17.19 -2.20 -24.83
CA CYS A 511 15.81 -2.67 -24.80
C CYS A 511 14.86 -1.52 -25.14
N ASP A 512 13.86 -1.81 -25.96
CA ASP A 512 12.82 -0.86 -26.38
C ASP A 512 11.61 -0.87 -25.44
N VAL A 513 11.41 -1.98 -24.71
CA VAL A 513 10.26 -2.17 -23.84
C VAL A 513 10.56 -1.63 -22.45
N ALA A 514 9.91 -0.52 -22.11
CA ALA A 514 9.95 0.07 -20.78
C ALA A 514 9.00 -0.66 -19.82
N ALA A 515 9.44 -0.79 -18.56
CA ALA A 515 8.58 -1.15 -17.44
C ALA A 515 8.25 0.12 -16.62
N ASP A 516 7.25 0.04 -15.76
CA ASP A 516 6.91 1.11 -14.81
C ASP A 516 8.06 1.36 -13.83
N PHE A 517 8.78 0.28 -13.47
CA PHE A 517 9.98 0.32 -12.64
C PHE A 517 11.15 -0.40 -13.32
N ALA A 518 12.35 0.17 -13.26
CA ALA A 518 13.60 -0.41 -13.78
C ALA A 518 14.67 -0.41 -12.69
N ILE A 519 14.85 -1.56 -12.04
CA ILE A 519 15.86 -1.76 -11.01
C ILE A 519 17.17 -2.15 -11.71
N THR A 520 18.19 -1.34 -11.54
CA THR A 520 19.53 -1.62 -12.04
C THR A 520 20.40 -2.16 -10.92
N ALA A 521 21.06 -3.29 -11.14
CA ALA A 521 21.95 -3.92 -10.17
C ALA A 521 23.26 -4.33 -10.86
N GLY A 522 24.35 -4.51 -10.10
CA GLY A 522 25.60 -4.99 -10.69
C GLY A 522 25.53 -6.41 -11.27
N VAL A 523 24.57 -7.19 -10.76
CA VAL A 523 24.15 -8.53 -11.23
C VAL A 523 22.64 -8.61 -11.01
N SER A 524 21.86 -9.09 -11.98
CA SER A 524 20.39 -9.08 -11.89
C SER A 524 19.86 -9.87 -10.69
N ASN A 525 20.50 -11.00 -10.35
CA ASN A 525 20.24 -11.79 -9.15
C ASN A 525 20.27 -10.94 -7.87
N TRP A 526 21.20 -9.99 -7.76
CA TRP A 526 21.28 -9.10 -6.60
C TRP A 526 20.09 -8.15 -6.52
N GLY A 527 19.59 -7.67 -7.66
CA GLY A 527 18.33 -6.93 -7.73
C GLY A 527 17.15 -7.76 -7.19
N GLY A 528 17.09 -9.04 -7.53
CA GLY A 528 16.11 -9.97 -6.95
C GLY A 528 16.25 -10.16 -5.43
N TYR A 529 17.48 -10.26 -4.92
CA TYR A 529 17.74 -10.33 -3.48
C TYR A 529 17.37 -9.04 -2.74
N GLY A 530 17.71 -7.89 -3.32
CA GLY A 530 17.32 -6.57 -2.83
C GLY A 530 15.80 -6.43 -2.74
N MET A 531 15.07 -6.89 -3.76
CA MET A 531 13.60 -6.91 -3.77
C MET A 531 13.02 -7.80 -2.66
N ALA A 532 13.52 -9.03 -2.52
CA ALA A 532 13.10 -9.93 -1.45
C ALA A 532 13.32 -9.30 -0.05
N CYS A 533 14.48 -8.68 0.14
CA CYS A 533 14.84 -7.98 1.37
C CYS A 533 13.96 -6.75 1.63
N ALA A 534 13.68 -5.93 0.61
CA ALA A 534 12.85 -4.74 0.72
C ALA A 534 11.38 -5.07 1.02
N LEU A 535 10.82 -6.10 0.38
CA LEU A 535 9.47 -6.60 0.67
C LEU A 535 9.33 -7.07 2.13
N TYR A 536 10.35 -7.77 2.65
CA TYR A 536 10.41 -8.13 4.06
C TYR A 536 10.46 -6.91 4.99
N ILE A 537 11.29 -5.90 4.68
CA ILE A 537 11.36 -4.67 5.49
C ILE A 537 10.02 -3.92 5.49
N LEU A 538 9.32 -3.88 4.35
CA LEU A 538 7.99 -3.29 4.22
C LEU A 538 6.92 -4.06 5.00
N SER A 539 6.99 -5.40 5.02
CA SER A 539 6.04 -6.23 5.77
C SER A 539 6.13 -5.99 7.29
N LEU A 540 7.28 -5.54 7.78
CA LEU A 540 7.51 -5.15 9.16
C LEU A 540 7.18 -3.68 9.48
N CYS A 541 6.80 -2.86 8.49
CA CYS A 541 6.54 -1.44 8.69
C CYS A 541 5.09 -1.19 9.15
N PRO A 542 4.83 -0.74 10.39
CA PRO A 542 3.46 -0.56 10.89
C PRO A 542 2.66 0.47 10.09
N ILE A 543 3.32 1.55 9.64
CA ILE A 543 2.70 2.58 8.78
C ILE A 543 2.24 1.98 7.46
N HIS A 544 3.12 1.22 6.80
CA HIS A 544 2.81 0.60 5.52
C HIS A 544 1.72 -0.47 5.67
N GLN A 545 1.82 -1.32 6.70
CA GLN A 545 0.81 -2.35 7.00
C GLN A 545 -0.56 -1.75 7.29
N ARG A 546 -0.62 -0.64 8.04
CA ARG A 546 -1.89 0.07 8.26
C ARG A 546 -2.46 0.59 6.94
N TYR A 547 -1.62 1.14 6.06
CA TYR A 547 -2.06 1.64 4.76
C TYR A 547 -2.58 0.52 3.84
N LEU A 548 -1.86 -0.60 3.75
CA LEU A 548 -2.27 -1.78 2.97
C LEU A 548 -3.62 -2.34 3.45
N HIS A 549 -3.81 -2.44 4.76
CA HIS A 549 -5.08 -2.91 5.35
C HIS A 549 -6.18 -1.83 5.39
N LYS A 550 -5.97 -0.68 4.76
CA LYS A 550 -6.93 0.44 4.72
C LYS A 550 -7.39 0.90 6.12
N GLY A 551 -6.51 0.77 7.11
CA GLY A 551 -6.78 1.09 8.51
C GLY A 551 -7.70 0.10 9.26
N LEU A 552 -8.07 -1.02 8.63
CA LEU A 552 -8.91 -2.06 9.22
C LEU A 552 -8.08 -3.09 9.98
N GLY A 553 -8.70 -3.69 11.01
CA GLY A 553 -8.01 -4.64 11.89
C GLY A 553 -7.16 -3.97 12.95
N GLN A 554 -6.76 -4.78 13.94
CA GLN A 554 -5.79 -4.35 14.93
C GLN A 554 -4.41 -4.22 14.27
N PRO A 555 -3.67 -3.12 14.54
CA PRO A 555 -2.25 -3.04 14.19
C PRO A 555 -1.50 -4.01 15.10
N HIS A 556 -1.46 -5.28 14.70
CA HIS A 556 -0.61 -6.26 15.36
C HIS A 556 0.72 -6.32 14.60
N PRO A 557 1.86 -6.18 15.30
CA PRO A 557 3.10 -6.65 14.72
C PRO A 557 2.90 -8.11 14.27
N PRO A 558 3.54 -8.53 13.17
CA PRO A 558 3.46 -9.92 12.74
C PRO A 558 3.78 -10.84 13.91
N THR A 559 3.07 -11.96 14.01
CA THR A 559 3.35 -12.95 15.05
C THR A 559 4.78 -13.45 14.90
N GLN A 560 5.35 -13.99 15.97
CA GLN A 560 6.70 -14.56 15.93
C GLN A 560 6.83 -15.61 14.81
N ASP A 561 5.80 -16.43 14.61
CA ASP A 561 5.76 -17.45 13.55
C ASP A 561 5.72 -16.83 12.16
N GLN A 562 4.94 -15.75 11.95
CA GLN A 562 4.93 -15.01 10.68
C GLN A 562 6.29 -14.40 10.39
N HIS A 563 6.89 -13.74 11.38
CA HIS A 563 8.22 -13.15 11.25
C HIS A 563 9.27 -14.21 10.91
N GLN A 564 9.23 -15.37 11.56
CA GLN A 564 10.15 -16.49 11.26
C GLN A 564 9.94 -17.04 9.85
N ALA A 565 8.68 -17.24 9.44
CA ALA A 565 8.37 -17.72 8.09
C ALA A 565 8.86 -16.75 7.00
N TRP A 566 8.64 -15.45 7.18
CA TRP A 566 9.13 -14.43 6.25
C TRP A 566 10.66 -14.35 6.25
N ALA A 567 11.30 -14.35 7.42
CA ALA A 567 12.75 -14.29 7.54
C ALA A 567 13.45 -15.54 6.95
N ALA A 568 12.81 -16.71 7.04
CA ALA A 568 13.27 -17.96 6.44
C ALA A 568 13.12 -17.98 4.92
N SER A 569 12.27 -17.14 4.33
CA SER A 569 12.10 -17.04 2.87
C SER A 569 13.25 -16.27 2.20
N LEU A 570 13.87 -15.35 2.93
CA LEU A 570 14.93 -14.47 2.43
C LEU A 570 16.12 -15.23 1.81
N PRO A 571 16.86 -14.60 0.89
CA PRO A 571 18.08 -15.16 0.33
C PRO A 571 19.11 -15.41 1.45
N SER A 572 19.88 -16.48 1.31
CA SER A 572 21.00 -16.82 2.19
C SER A 572 22.11 -17.47 1.38
N VAL A 573 23.34 -17.40 1.88
CA VAL A 573 24.51 -18.01 1.20
C VAL A 573 24.24 -19.50 0.90
N ALA A 574 23.73 -20.25 1.88
CA ALA A 574 23.44 -21.67 1.71
C ALA A 574 22.36 -21.96 0.65
N LYS A 575 21.28 -21.16 0.60
CA LYS A 575 20.24 -21.33 -0.41
C LYS A 575 20.76 -21.01 -1.81
N GLU A 576 21.57 -19.97 -1.91
CA GLU A 576 22.14 -19.54 -3.18
C GLU A 576 23.16 -20.56 -3.70
N GLU A 577 23.98 -21.10 -2.80
CA GLU A 577 24.95 -22.15 -3.15
C GLU A 577 24.24 -23.40 -3.69
N GLU A 578 23.14 -23.82 -3.04
CA GLU A 578 22.30 -24.92 -3.52
C GLU A 578 21.62 -24.59 -4.85
N MET A 579 21.07 -23.39 -5.00
CA MET A 579 20.41 -22.96 -6.24
C MET A 579 21.41 -22.96 -7.41
N LEU A 580 22.61 -22.41 -7.22
CA LEU A 580 23.64 -22.38 -8.24
C LEU A 580 24.15 -23.79 -8.57
N SER A 581 24.27 -24.66 -7.56
CA SER A 581 24.60 -26.08 -7.77
C SER A 581 23.54 -26.80 -8.61
N ILE A 582 22.25 -26.49 -8.41
CA ILE A 582 21.15 -27.02 -9.24
C ILE A 582 21.31 -26.53 -10.68
N LEU A 583 21.54 -25.24 -10.91
CA LEU A 583 21.74 -24.70 -12.26
C LEU A 583 22.91 -25.39 -12.98
N VAL A 584 24.04 -25.55 -12.29
CA VAL A 584 25.21 -26.28 -12.79
C VAL A 584 24.88 -27.74 -13.11
N GLN A 585 24.11 -28.43 -12.27
CA GLN A 585 23.65 -29.81 -12.54
C GLN A 585 22.83 -29.90 -13.82
N HIS A 586 22.04 -28.88 -14.14
CA HIS A 586 21.23 -28.79 -15.36
C HIS A 586 22.00 -28.19 -16.55
N GLY A 587 23.29 -27.92 -16.41
CA GLY A 587 24.17 -27.47 -17.50
C GLY A 587 24.14 -25.97 -17.78
N VAL A 588 23.47 -25.17 -16.93
CA VAL A 588 23.39 -23.71 -17.01
C VAL A 588 24.72 -23.09 -16.60
N ARG A 589 25.15 -22.02 -17.30
CA ARG A 589 26.54 -21.51 -17.25
C ARG A 589 26.61 -20.03 -16.91
N SER A 590 27.79 -19.57 -16.49
CA SER A 590 28.07 -18.14 -16.35
C SER A 590 27.92 -17.42 -17.70
N GLY A 591 27.10 -16.37 -17.79
CA GLY A 591 26.84 -15.64 -19.03
C GLY A 591 28.09 -15.01 -19.65
N LYS A 592 28.98 -14.48 -18.82
CA LYS A 592 30.22 -13.84 -19.28
C LYS A 592 31.28 -14.83 -19.75
N THR A 593 31.54 -15.92 -19.01
CA THR A 593 32.68 -16.83 -19.29
C THR A 593 32.28 -18.13 -19.99
N GLY A 594 31.01 -18.56 -19.89
CA GLY A 594 30.56 -19.88 -20.34
C GLY A 594 30.99 -21.03 -19.40
N THR A 595 31.61 -20.70 -18.26
CA THR A 595 32.04 -21.68 -17.27
C THR A 595 30.83 -22.40 -16.68
N LEU A 596 30.92 -23.73 -16.60
CA LEU A 596 29.98 -24.55 -15.84
C LEU A 596 30.55 -24.72 -14.43
N GLY A 597 30.13 -23.85 -13.52
CA GLY A 597 30.66 -23.84 -12.16
C GLY A 597 29.99 -22.79 -11.29
N MET A 598 30.52 -22.62 -10.08
CA MET A 598 30.00 -21.69 -9.07
C MET A 598 30.41 -20.24 -9.39
N GLU A 599 29.88 -19.73 -10.49
CA GLU A 599 30.19 -18.42 -11.04
C GLU A 599 28.92 -17.84 -11.64
N VAL A 600 28.65 -16.57 -11.34
CA VAL A 600 27.60 -15.81 -12.02
C VAL A 600 28.29 -14.67 -12.72
N ASP A 601 28.14 -14.65 -14.03
CA ASP A 601 28.43 -13.48 -14.82
C ASP A 601 29.90 -13.00 -14.75
N GLY A 602 30.81 -13.98 -14.69
CA GLY A 602 32.26 -13.76 -14.58
C GLY A 602 32.78 -13.54 -13.16
N LEU A 603 31.91 -13.59 -12.16
CA LEU A 603 32.24 -13.40 -10.75
C LEU A 603 32.07 -14.71 -9.98
N THR A 604 33.08 -15.09 -9.22
CA THR A 604 33.03 -16.32 -8.42
C THR A 604 32.00 -16.19 -7.30
N PHE A 605 31.28 -17.28 -7.02
CA PHE A 605 30.27 -17.29 -5.95
C PHE A 605 30.87 -16.85 -4.60
N HIS A 606 31.99 -17.46 -4.22
CA HIS A 606 32.82 -17.02 -3.12
C HIS A 606 34.02 -16.22 -3.61
N PRO A 607 34.37 -15.09 -2.97
CA PRO A 607 33.62 -14.42 -1.92
C PRO A 607 32.48 -13.52 -2.45
N THR A 608 32.43 -13.22 -3.75
CA THR A 608 31.69 -12.07 -4.30
C THR A 608 30.19 -12.10 -4.03
N HIS A 609 29.48 -13.13 -4.51
CA HIS A 609 28.02 -13.22 -4.33
C HIS A 609 27.65 -13.56 -2.88
N SER A 610 28.46 -14.40 -2.22
CA SER A 610 28.24 -14.74 -0.81
C SER A 610 28.35 -13.52 0.11
N ASP A 611 29.34 -12.66 -0.09
CA ASP A 611 29.57 -11.47 0.73
C ASP A 611 28.46 -10.45 0.52
N LEU A 612 27.97 -10.30 -0.71
CA LEU A 612 26.84 -9.43 -0.99
C LEU A 612 25.55 -9.91 -0.29
N ILE A 613 25.27 -11.21 -0.30
CA ILE A 613 24.14 -11.76 0.46
C ILE A 613 24.30 -11.49 1.96
N ILE A 614 25.52 -11.64 2.50
CA ILE A 614 25.81 -11.31 3.90
C ILE A 614 25.55 -9.83 4.19
N LYS A 615 26.04 -8.91 3.34
CA LYS A 615 25.79 -7.46 3.49
C LYS A 615 24.30 -7.13 3.51
N LEU A 616 23.51 -7.70 2.60
CA LEU A 616 22.05 -7.51 2.58
C LEU A 616 21.40 -8.01 3.88
N ARG A 617 21.80 -9.20 4.35
CA ARG A 617 21.29 -9.84 5.58
C ARG A 617 21.66 -9.07 6.85
N ASP A 618 22.88 -8.56 6.92
CA ASP A 618 23.35 -7.74 8.03
C ASP A 618 22.56 -6.44 8.09
N ARG A 619 22.27 -5.83 6.94
CA ARG A 619 21.47 -4.60 6.89
C ARG A 619 20.04 -4.79 7.42
N ILE A 620 19.44 -5.95 7.17
CA ILE A 620 18.13 -6.31 7.75
C ILE A 620 18.24 -6.52 9.26
N SER A 621 19.30 -7.18 9.71
CA SER A 621 19.45 -7.61 11.12
C SER A 621 19.75 -6.45 12.07
N GLN A 622 20.40 -5.38 11.58
CA GLN A 622 20.68 -4.14 12.34
C GLN A 622 19.42 -3.36 12.78
N ARG A 623 18.21 -3.82 12.41
CA ARG A 623 16.93 -3.17 12.73
C ARG A 623 16.12 -3.87 13.83
N LYS A 624 16.64 -4.96 14.41
CA LYS A 624 16.00 -5.68 15.51
C LYS A 624 16.14 -5.00 16.85
#